data_AF-A0A3L7WY28-F1
#
_entry.id   AF-A0A3L7WY28-F1
#
_cell.length_a   1.000
_cell.length_b   1.000
_cell.length_c   1.000
_cell.angle_alpha   90.00
_cell.angle_beta   90.00
_cell.angle_gamma   90.00
#
_symmetry.space_group_name_H-M   'P 1'
#
loop_
_entity.id
_entity.type
_entity.pdbx_description
1 polymer ?
#
loop_
_entity_poly.entity_id
_entity_poly.type
_entity_poly.pdbx_seq_one_letter_code
_entity_poly.pdbx_strand_id
1 'polypeptide(L)' 'MNFVALDQVIVAKTLECKAIPEMHDRQIVAAALLAEEAGFNVAILTRDANITESGLIPCVW' A
#
# COMPACT_ATOMS: atom_id res chain seq x y z
N MET A 1 -18.26 -3.56 -7.21
CA MET A 1 -17.19 -3.59 -6.20
C MET A 1 -16.02 -4.31 -6.83
N ASN A 2 -14.90 -3.63 -7.07
CA ASN A 2 -13.72 -4.24 -7.65
C ASN A 2 -12.79 -4.68 -6.51
N PHE A 3 -12.36 -5.94 -6.51
CA PHE A 3 -11.43 -6.46 -5.51
C PHE A 3 -10.05 -6.57 -6.15
N VAL A 4 -9.02 -6.16 -5.42
CA VAL A 4 -7.63 -6.39 -5.82
C VAL A 4 -7.18 -7.69 -5.16
N ALA A 5 -6.81 -8.68 -5.98
CA ALA A 5 -6.29 -9.95 -5.47
C ALA A 5 -4.87 -9.74 -4.93
N LEU A 6 -4.54 -10.37 -3.80
CA LEU A 6 -3.16 -10.45 -3.34
C LEU A 6 -2.41 -11.48 -4.20
N ASP A 7 -1.69 -11.01 -5.20
CA ASP A 7 -0.90 -11.83 -6.11
C ASP A 7 0.60 -11.77 -5.83
N GLN A 8 1.38 -12.51 -6.62
CA GLN A 8 2.83 -12.58 -6.47
C GLN A 8 3.52 -11.23 -6.70
N VAL A 9 2.94 -10.35 -7.52
CA VAL A 9 3.51 -9.02 -7.81
C VAL A 9 3.36 -8.13 -6.59
N ILE A 10 2.17 -8.11 -5.96
CA ILE A 10 1.95 -7.37 -4.71
C ILE A 10 2.85 -7.92 -3.60
N VAL A 11 2.92 -9.25 -3.45
CA VAL A 11 3.79 -9.88 -2.44
C VAL A 11 5.25 -9.49 -2.65
N ALA A 12 5.75 -9.51 -3.89
CA ALA A 12 7.11 -9.08 -4.17
C ALA A 12 7.35 -7.61 -3.80
N LYS A 13 6.40 -6.73 -4.13
CA LYS A 13 6.46 -5.29 -3.82
C LYS A 13 6.50 -5.01 -2.31
N THR A 14 5.94 -5.87 -1.46
CA THR A 14 6.02 -5.70 0.00
C THR A 14 7.45 -5.66 0.54
N LEU A 15 8.43 -6.24 -0.16
CA LEU A 15 9.83 -6.22 0.23
C LEU A 15 10.45 -4.82 0.18
N GLU A 16 9.84 -3.89 -0.58
CA GLU A 16 10.26 -2.49 -0.67
C GLU A 16 9.65 -1.63 0.45
N CYS A 17 8.54 -2.08 1.04
CA CYS A 17 7.76 -1.34 2.05
C CYS A 17 8.33 -1.48 3.47
N LYS A 18 9.66 -1.49 3.64
CA LYS A 18 10.33 -1.81 4.93
C LYS A 18 10.11 -0.78 6.03
N ALA A 19 9.69 0.44 5.68
CA ALA A 19 9.35 1.48 6.64
C ALA A 19 8.13 1.10 7.51
N ILE A 20 7.29 0.19 7.01
CA ILE A 20 6.10 -0.31 7.71
C ILE A 20 6.47 -1.60 8.43
N PRO A 21 6.22 -1.75 9.75
CA PRO A 21 6.61 -2.93 10.51
C PRO A 21 5.77 -4.17 10.14
N GLU A 22 4.47 -4.00 9.99
CA GLU A 22 3.51 -5.10 9.83
C GLU A 22 3.33 -5.56 8.38
N MET A 23 3.31 -6.88 8.16
CA MET A 23 3.24 -7.44 6.81
C MET A 23 1.90 -7.14 6.10
N HIS A 24 0.79 -7.13 6.83
CA HIS A 24 -0.52 -6.85 6.24
C HIS A 24 -0.61 -5.39 5.77
N ASP A 25 -0.08 -4.45 6.55
CA ASP A 25 0.02 -3.04 6.14
C ASP A 25 0.92 -2.87 4.91
N ARG A 26 2.03 -3.60 4.85
CA ARG A 26 2.89 -3.63 3.64
C ARG A 26 2.13 -4.11 2.41
N GLN A 27 1.24 -5.10 2.54
CA GLN A 27 0.44 -5.60 1.41
C GLN A 27 -0.54 -4.53 0.92
N ILE A 28 -1.18 -3.79 1.83
CA ILE A 28 -2.08 -2.70 1.48
C ILE A 28 -1.31 -1.59 0.73
N VAL A 29 -0.17 -1.16 1.29
CA VAL A 29 0.66 -0.10 0.69
C VAL A 29 1.28 -0.54 -0.64
N ALA A 30 1.77 -1.78 -0.72
CA ALA A 30 2.29 -2.35 -1.97
C ALA A 30 1.23 -2.37 -3.09
N ALA A 31 -0.01 -2.75 -2.78
CA ALA A 31 -1.09 -2.72 -3.76
C ALA A 31 -1.40 -1.29 -4.22
N ALA A 32 -1.39 -0.32 -3.30
CA ALA A 32 -1.60 1.09 -3.64
C ALA A 32 -0.48 1.67 -4.50
N LEU A 33 0.79 1.37 -4.17
CA LEU A 33 1.96 1.78 -4.94
C LEU A 33 1.94 1.22 -6.37
N LEU A 34 1.58 -0.06 -6.55
CA LEU A 34 1.47 -0.65 -7.89
C LEU A 34 0.36 0.01 -8.72
N ALA A 35 -0.74 0.43 -8.10
CA ALA A 35 -1.77 1.19 -8.78
C ALA A 35 -1.30 2.61 -9.14
N GLU A 36 -0.56 3.28 -8.26
CA GLU A 36 0.08 4.57 -8.57
C GLU A 36 1.07 4.46 -9.74
N GLU A 37 1.92 3.42 -9.74
CA GLU A 37 2.85 3.10 -10.84
C GLU A 37 2.13 2.81 -12.17
N ALA A 38 0.92 2.25 -12.11
CA ALA A 38 0.06 2.07 -13.27
C ALA A 38 -0.66 3.36 -13.74
N GLY A 39 -0.40 4.50 -13.08
CA GLY A 39 -0.89 5.83 -13.44
C GLY A 39 -2.24 6.19 -12.81
N PHE A 40 -2.74 5.41 -11.85
CA PHE A 40 -3.93 5.77 -11.10
C PHE A 40 -3.61 6.80 -10.01
N ASN A 41 -4.51 7.76 -9.78
CA ASN A 41 -4.42 8.63 -8.61
C ASN A 41 -4.95 7.88 -7.38
N VAL A 42 -4.07 7.54 -6.44
CA VAL A 42 -4.38 6.65 -5.32
C VAL A 42 -4.06 7.33 -3.98
N ALA A 43 -4.95 7.13 -3.01
CA ALA A 43 -4.70 7.40 -1.61
C ALA A 43 -5.31 6.29 -0.76
N ILE A 44 -4.72 5.99 0.39
CA ILE A 44 -5.28 5.02 1.35
C ILE A 44 -6.16 5.76 2.36
N LEU A 45 -7.42 5.34 2.49
CA LEU A 45 -8.30 5.78 3.56
C LEU A 45 -7.96 5.01 4.84
N THR A 46 -7.22 5.63 5.77
CA THR A 46 -6.80 4.96 7.00
C THR A 46 -6.45 5.94 8.12
N ARG A 47 -6.58 5.48 9.36
CA ARG A 47 -6.06 6.11 10.58
C ARG A 47 -4.87 5.36 11.17
N ASP A 48 -4.43 4.30 10.50
CA ASP A 48 -3.33 3.47 10.98
C ASP A 48 -2.00 4.24 10.94
N ALA A 49 -1.37 4.40 12.11
CA ALA A 49 -0.16 5.18 12.27
C ALA A 49 1.02 4.60 11.46
N ASN A 50 1.15 3.28 11.38
CA ASN A 50 2.24 2.65 10.64
C ASN A 50 2.17 3.02 9.16
N ILE A 51 0.96 3.03 8.59
CA ILE A 51 0.75 3.40 7.19
C ILE A 51 0.91 4.91 7.01
N THR A 52 0.27 5.73 7.85
CA THR A 52 0.30 7.19 7.69
C THR A 52 1.70 7.78 7.90
N GLU A 53 2.45 7.29 8.88
CA GLU A 53 3.79 7.78 9.21
C GLU A 53 4.86 7.24 8.24
N SER A 54 4.56 6.17 7.48
CA SER A 54 5.49 5.65 6.48
C SER A 54 5.82 6.65 5.37
N GLY A 55 4.89 7.56 5.06
CA GLY A 55 5.01 8.53 3.98
C GLY A 55 5.14 7.92 2.57
N LEU A 56 4.93 6.60 2.42
CA LEU A 56 5.14 5.90 1.16
C LEU A 56 4.04 6.17 0.13
N ILE A 57 2.82 6.45 0.59
CA ILE A 57 1.67 6.72 -0.26
C ILE A 57 0.77 7.77 0.44
N PRO A 58 0.08 8.65 -0.30
CA PRO A 58 -0.87 9.58 0.30
C PRO A 58 -1.93 8.86 1.14
N CYS A 59 -2.18 9.37 2.34
CA CYS A 59 -3.22 8.87 3.24
C CYS A 59 -4.27 9.95 3.47
N VAL A 60 -5.54 9.56 3.50
CA VAL A 60 -6.69 10.45 3.76
C VAL A 60 -7.56 9.86 4.86
N TRP A 61 -8.37 10.71 5.50
CA TRP A 61 -9.36 10.32 6.50
C TRP A 61 -10.70 11.02 6.28
#